data_AF-A0A1V4RYW6-F1
#
_entry.id   AF-A0A1V4RYW6-F1
#
_cell.length_a   1.000
_cell.length_b   1.000
_cell.length_c   1.000
_cell.angle_alpha   90.00
_cell.angle_beta   90.00
_cell.angle_gamma   90.00
#
_symmetry.space_group_name_H-M   'P 1'
#
loop_
_entity.id
_entity.type
_entity.pdbx_description
1 polymer ?
#
loop_
_entity_poly.entity_id
_entity_poly.type
_entity_poly.pdbx_seq_one_letter_code
_entity_poly.pdbx_strand_id
1 'polypeptide(L)'
;MQCKYHPDREAVCECAEEVRPGEYTCFQCAMLQTVTSVGSNIRDRKEKVLEKEVRKKKKWGPFRYFVIVCSVLILSMWGVIIFGGKPAPEQTASSIDKNKAGRVLLFLVNGSIKRYAHYEGNQYPERLADLVPRYLHVKKNQIGLLGKLRYARDPDPSIGYRLSLAHVKKGQMNITLTAGGVRYSLGQGEGT
;
A
#
# COMPACT_ATOMS: atom_id res chain seq x y z
N MET A 1 19.99 -75.34 25.12
CA MET A 1 19.05 -74.21 24.92
C MET A 1 18.83 -74.06 23.42
N GLN A 2 17.60 -74.28 22.94
CA GLN A 2 17.29 -74.31 21.49
C GLN A 2 16.63 -72.99 21.07
N CYS A 3 16.99 -72.48 19.88
CA CYS A 3 16.41 -71.26 19.34
C CYS A 3 15.00 -71.52 18.82
N LYS A 4 14.03 -70.68 19.19
CA LYS A 4 12.61 -70.81 18.75
C LYS A 4 12.44 -70.87 17.22
N TYR A 5 13.32 -70.21 16.46
CA TYR A 5 13.24 -70.14 14.99
C TYR A 5 14.12 -71.19 14.29
N HIS A 6 14.99 -71.89 15.02
CA HIS A 6 15.83 -72.96 14.52
C HIS A 6 15.98 -74.04 15.61
N PRO A 7 15.06 -75.02 15.67
CA PRO A 7 15.10 -76.07 16.68
C PRO A 7 16.27 -77.05 16.48
N ASP A 8 16.82 -77.11 15.27
CA ASP A 8 17.83 -78.08 14.83
C ASP A 8 19.29 -77.60 15.04
N ARG A 9 19.47 -76.45 15.69
CA ARG A 9 20.80 -75.92 16.06
C ARG A 9 20.79 -75.52 17.53
N GLU A 10 21.81 -75.95 18.27
CA GLU A 10 22.11 -75.34 19.56
C GLU A 10 22.40 -73.85 19.34
N ALA A 11 21.95 -72.99 20.26
CA ALA A 11 22.34 -71.58 20.26
C ALA A 11 23.84 -71.50 20.57
N VAL A 12 24.69 -71.68 19.55
CA VAL A 12 26.13 -71.62 19.70
C VAL A 12 26.53 -70.17 19.93
N CYS A 13 26.91 -69.89 21.17
CA CYS A 13 27.58 -68.71 21.75
C CYS A 13 26.82 -68.15 22.97
N GLU A 14 27.57 -67.77 24.02
CA GLU A 14 27.18 -67.28 25.36
C GLU A 14 26.29 -66.00 25.39
N CYS A 15 25.57 -65.68 24.32
CA CYS A 15 24.79 -64.44 24.18
C CYS A 15 23.39 -64.72 23.60
N ALA A 16 22.61 -65.57 24.27
CA ALA A 16 21.18 -65.74 24.00
C ALA A 16 20.38 -64.74 24.86
N GLU A 17 19.58 -63.88 24.24
CA GLU A 17 18.78 -62.86 24.93
C GLU A 17 17.34 -63.38 25.15
N GLU A 18 16.86 -63.26 26.38
CA GLU A 18 15.53 -63.73 26.79
C GLU A 18 14.48 -62.69 26.40
N VAL A 19 13.69 -62.99 25.36
CA VAL A 19 12.66 -62.07 24.86
C VAL A 19 11.38 -62.18 25.73
N ARG A 20 11.15 -63.36 26.33
CA ARG A 20 10.06 -63.70 27.26
C ARG A 20 10.52 -64.85 28.18
N PRO A 21 9.97 -65.01 29.40
CA PRO A 21 10.36 -66.09 30.30
C PRO A 21 10.27 -67.47 29.60
N GLY A 22 11.42 -68.11 29.39
CA GLY A 22 11.53 -69.43 28.75
C GLY A 22 11.66 -69.45 27.21
N GLU A 23 11.66 -68.30 26.52
CA GLU A 23 11.87 -68.22 25.07
C GLU A 23 13.21 -67.55 24.73
N TYR A 24 14.16 -68.34 24.22
CA TYR A 24 15.49 -67.89 23.81
C TYR A 24 15.56 -67.70 22.30
N THR A 25 16.10 -66.56 21.88
CA THR A 25 16.37 -66.29 20.46
C THR A 25 17.86 -66.05 20.25
N CYS A 26 18.37 -66.46 19.09
CA CYS A 26 19.75 -66.16 18.73
C CYS A 26 19.89 -64.68 18.32
N PHE A 27 21.11 -64.15 18.47
CA PHE A 27 21.43 -62.74 18.16
C PHE A 27 21.01 -62.30 16.75
N GLN A 28 21.14 -63.17 15.74
CA GLN A 28 20.70 -62.86 14.37
C GLN A 28 19.19 -62.65 14.26
N CYS A 29 18.38 -63.47 14.96
CA CYS A 29 16.93 -63.33 14.95
C CYS A 29 16.48 -62.10 15.76
N ALA A 30 17.13 -61.81 16.89
CA ALA A 30 16.86 -60.61 17.69
C ALA A 30 17.17 -59.32 16.89
N MET A 31 18.30 -59.30 16.17
CA MET A 31 18.66 -58.17 15.31
C MET A 31 17.65 -57.95 14.18
N LEU A 32 17.13 -59.02 13.56
CA LEU A 32 16.11 -58.89 12.52
C LEU A 32 14.76 -58.37 13.06
N GLN A 33 14.37 -58.76 14.28
CA GLN A 33 13.14 -58.25 14.92
C GLN A 33 13.25 -56.76 15.30
N THR A 34 14.41 -56.32 15.79
CA THR A 34 14.63 -54.91 16.12
C THR A 34 14.64 -54.03 14.86
N VAL A 35 15.29 -54.45 13.77
CA VAL A 35 15.32 -53.68 12.52
C VAL A 35 13.92 -53.61 11.87
N THR A 36 13.14 -54.69 11.90
CA THR A 36 11.77 -54.69 11.34
C THR A 36 10.79 -53.86 12.17
N SER A 37 10.89 -53.90 13.50
CA SER A 37 10.07 -53.06 14.40
C SER A 37 10.39 -51.57 14.30
N VAL A 38 11.65 -51.20 14.06
CA VAL A 38 12.04 -49.80 13.80
C VAL A 38 11.55 -49.36 12.42
N GLY A 39 11.65 -50.22 11.40
CA GLY A 39 11.16 -49.94 10.05
C GLY A 39 9.65 -49.68 9.97
N SER A 40 8.85 -50.46 10.72
CA SER A 40 7.39 -50.26 10.81
C SER A 40 7.02 -48.96 11.56
N ASN A 41 7.74 -48.62 12.64
CA ASN A 41 7.55 -47.37 13.38
C ASN A 41 7.85 -46.12 12.53
N ILE A 42 8.86 -46.17 11.66
CA ILE A 42 9.22 -45.04 10.78
C ILE A 42 8.15 -44.80 9.72
N ARG A 43 7.58 -45.85 9.12
CA ARG A 43 6.47 -45.73 8.15
C ARG A 43 5.21 -45.18 8.82
N ASP A 44 4.86 -45.72 9.99
CA ASP A 44 3.66 -45.31 10.72
C ASP A 44 3.76 -43.86 11.24
N ARG A 45 4.99 -43.39 11.59
CA ARG A 45 5.23 -41.99 11.92
C ARG A 45 5.09 -41.06 10.71
N LYS A 46 5.55 -41.48 9.51
CA LYS A 46 5.40 -40.68 8.27
C LYS A 46 3.94 -40.56 7.85
N GLU A 47 3.16 -41.63 7.97
CA GLU A 47 1.74 -41.65 7.60
C GLU A 47 0.92 -40.75 8.54
N LYS A 48 1.18 -40.78 9.85
CA LYS A 48 0.55 -39.88 10.83
C LYS A 48 0.91 -38.40 10.63
N VAL A 49 2.11 -38.09 10.10
CA VAL A 49 2.49 -36.70 9.77
C VAL A 49 1.76 -36.23 8.51
N LEU A 50 1.66 -37.07 7.49
CA LEU A 50 0.91 -36.78 6.27
C LEU A 50 -0.58 -36.60 6.53
N GLU A 51 -1.20 -37.45 7.35
CA GLU A 51 -2.61 -37.28 7.76
C GLU A 51 -2.84 -35.96 8.51
N LYS A 52 -1.92 -35.58 9.41
CA LYS A 52 -2.01 -34.31 10.17
C LYS A 52 -1.87 -33.09 9.25
N GLU A 53 -0.99 -33.14 8.25
CA GLU A 53 -0.84 -32.10 7.24
C GLU A 53 -2.09 -31.95 6.37
N VAL A 54 -2.68 -33.05 5.92
CA VAL A 54 -3.91 -33.05 5.11
C VAL A 54 -5.10 -32.53 5.92
N ARG A 55 -5.23 -32.94 7.19
CA ARG A 55 -6.29 -32.41 8.09
C ARG A 55 -6.10 -30.92 8.41
N LYS A 56 -4.86 -30.42 8.51
CA LYS A 56 -4.56 -28.99 8.64
C LYS A 56 -4.89 -28.21 7.37
N LYS A 57 -4.62 -28.78 6.19
CA LYS A 57 -4.97 -28.18 4.89
C LYS A 57 -6.50 -28.12 4.65
N LYS A 58 -7.28 -29.04 5.23
CA LYS A 58 -8.74 -29.07 5.11
C LYS A 58 -9.47 -28.05 5.98
N LYS A 59 -8.84 -27.52 7.04
CA LYS A 59 -9.37 -26.40 7.83
C LYS A 59 -9.01 -25.08 7.15
N TRP A 60 -9.76 -24.72 6.11
CA TRP A 60 -9.65 -23.39 5.52
C TRP A 60 -10.11 -22.36 6.54
N GLY A 61 -9.16 -21.61 7.10
CA GLY A 61 -9.46 -20.55 8.05
C GLY A 61 -10.16 -19.37 7.36
N PRO A 62 -10.99 -18.61 8.10
CA PRO A 62 -11.70 -17.43 7.56
C PRO A 62 -10.74 -16.39 6.96
N PHE A 63 -9.49 -16.34 7.44
CA PHE A 63 -8.45 -15.47 6.91
C PHE A 63 -8.11 -15.75 5.44
N ARG A 64 -8.15 -17.01 4.98
CA ARG A 64 -7.88 -17.33 3.57
C ARG A 64 -9.01 -16.86 2.66
N TYR A 65 -10.26 -17.01 3.10
CA TYR A 65 -11.39 -16.45 2.38
C TYR A 65 -11.31 -14.94 2.28
N PHE A 66 -10.94 -14.27 3.37
CA PHE A 66 -10.71 -12.82 3.37
C PHE A 66 -9.64 -12.40 2.36
N VAL A 67 -8.48 -13.09 2.34
CA VAL A 67 -7.39 -12.79 1.38
C VAL A 67 -7.84 -13.01 -0.06
N ILE A 68 -8.58 -14.09 -0.35
CA ILE A 68 -9.10 -14.35 -1.71
C ILE A 68 -10.07 -13.22 -2.12
N VAL A 69 -11.03 -12.85 -1.26
CA VAL A 69 -11.98 -11.78 -1.56
C VAL A 69 -11.28 -10.44 -1.77
N CYS A 70 -10.33 -10.08 -0.90
CA CYS A 70 -9.52 -8.87 -1.07
C CYS A 70 -8.72 -8.89 -2.38
N SER A 71 -8.14 -10.03 -2.76
CA SER A 71 -7.39 -10.16 -4.01
C SER A 71 -8.29 -9.94 -5.24
N VAL A 72 -9.51 -10.49 -5.23
CA VAL A 72 -10.49 -10.30 -6.30
C VAL A 72 -10.93 -8.84 -6.41
N LEU A 73 -11.15 -8.16 -5.27
CA LEU A 73 -11.51 -6.73 -5.23
C LEU A 73 -10.38 -5.83 -5.74
N ILE A 74 -9.12 -6.15 -5.42
CA ILE A 74 -7.98 -5.40 -5.92
C ILE A 74 -7.88 -5.59 -7.44
N LEU A 75 -7.95 -6.83 -7.94
CA LEU A 75 -7.89 -7.10 -9.37
C LEU A 75 -9.02 -6.44 -10.15
N SER A 76 -10.25 -6.42 -9.62
CA SER A 76 -11.38 -5.74 -10.26
C SER A 76 -11.17 -4.23 -10.30
N MET A 77 -10.65 -3.61 -9.22
CA MET A 77 -10.32 -2.19 -9.19
C MET A 77 -9.24 -1.84 -10.21
N TRP A 78 -8.19 -2.66 -10.32
CA TRP A 78 -7.16 -2.49 -11.36
C TRP A 78 -7.71 -2.68 -12.78
N GLY A 79 -8.59 -3.67 -12.98
CA GLY A 79 -9.27 -3.87 -14.26
C GLY A 79 -10.10 -2.66 -14.69
N VAL A 80 -10.82 -2.04 -13.75
CA VAL A 80 -11.56 -0.79 -14.00
C VAL A 80 -10.63 0.38 -14.30
N ILE A 81 -9.44 0.45 -13.70
CA ILE A 81 -8.45 1.49 -14.02
C ILE A 81 -7.90 1.30 -15.46
N ILE A 82 -7.58 0.07 -15.85
CA ILE A 82 -7.00 -0.24 -17.16
C ILE A 82 -8.04 -0.06 -18.29
N PHE A 83 -9.27 -0.58 -18.11
CA PHE A 83 -10.34 -0.47 -19.11
C PHE A 83 -11.12 0.85 -19.04
N GLY A 84 -11.13 1.52 -17.90
CA GLY A 84 -11.92 2.73 -17.67
C GLY A 84 -11.34 4.00 -18.28
N GLY A 85 -10.14 3.95 -18.91
CA GLY A 85 -9.54 5.06 -19.66
C GLY A 85 -9.31 6.35 -18.87
N LYS A 86 -9.54 6.32 -17.55
CA LYS A 86 -9.18 7.41 -16.65
C LYS A 86 -7.77 7.11 -16.21
N PRO A 87 -6.75 7.86 -16.70
CA PRO A 87 -5.42 7.70 -16.16
C PRO A 87 -5.51 7.80 -14.64
N ALA A 88 -4.82 6.90 -13.95
CA ALA A 88 -4.60 7.02 -12.52
C ALA A 88 -4.16 8.47 -12.23
N PRO A 89 -4.45 9.03 -11.04
CA PRO A 89 -3.81 10.26 -10.62
C PRO A 89 -2.31 9.97 -10.40
N GLU A 90 -1.59 9.77 -11.50
CA GLU A 90 -0.16 9.95 -11.57
C GLU A 90 0.07 11.35 -11.01
N GLN A 91 0.65 11.36 -9.83
CA GLN A 91 1.31 12.48 -9.17
C GLN A 91 1.32 13.72 -10.06
N THR A 92 0.38 14.62 -9.78
CA THR A 92 0.24 15.98 -10.32
C THR A 92 1.58 16.62 -10.61
N ALA A 93 2.11 16.49 -11.83
CA ALA A 93 3.34 17.20 -12.22
C ALA A 93 3.48 17.47 -13.72
N SER A 94 3.02 16.60 -14.63
CA SER A 94 3.60 16.66 -15.99
C SER A 94 2.68 17.09 -17.13
N SER A 95 1.37 17.10 -16.97
CA SER A 95 0.47 17.52 -18.07
C SER A 95 -0.84 18.14 -17.61
N ILE A 96 -0.79 18.97 -16.56
CA ILE A 96 -1.90 19.89 -16.35
C ILE A 96 -1.84 20.93 -17.47
N ASP A 97 -2.84 20.93 -18.37
CA ASP A 97 -3.09 22.00 -19.33
C ASP A 97 -2.73 23.35 -18.69
N LYS A 98 -1.84 24.15 -19.30
CA LYS A 98 -1.31 25.39 -18.70
C LYS A 98 -2.42 26.29 -18.12
N ASN A 99 -3.61 26.27 -18.74
CA ASN A 99 -4.81 26.95 -18.26
C ASN A 99 -5.44 26.33 -17.00
N LYS A 100 -5.54 25.00 -16.91
CA LYS A 100 -5.97 24.29 -15.70
C LYS A 100 -4.95 24.48 -14.58
N ALA A 101 -3.65 24.47 -14.91
CA ALA A 101 -2.57 24.68 -13.95
C ALA A 101 -2.61 26.08 -13.34
N GLY A 102 -2.89 27.11 -14.16
CA GLY A 102 -3.11 28.47 -13.69
C GLY A 102 -4.27 28.57 -12.70
N ARG A 103 -5.42 27.94 -13.00
CA ARG A 103 -6.57 27.93 -12.10
C ARG A 103 -6.31 27.21 -10.78
N VAL A 104 -5.62 26.06 -10.82
CA VAL A 104 -5.22 25.34 -9.60
C VAL A 104 -4.29 26.21 -8.75
N LEU A 105 -3.31 26.88 -9.37
CA LEU A 105 -2.41 27.80 -8.68
C LEU A 105 -3.17 28.98 -8.07
N LEU A 106 -4.15 29.54 -8.78
CA LEU A 106 -5.01 30.62 -8.31
C LEU A 106 -5.74 30.23 -7.00
N PHE A 107 -6.36 29.04 -6.96
CA PHE A 107 -7.07 28.57 -5.77
C PHE A 107 -6.12 28.19 -4.62
N LEU A 108 -4.95 27.61 -4.94
CA LEU A 108 -3.92 27.29 -3.94
C LEU A 108 -3.44 28.55 -3.23
N VAL A 109 -3.09 29.59 -4.00
CA VAL A 109 -2.64 30.87 -3.46
C VAL A 109 -3.75 31.57 -2.67
N ASN A 110 -5.00 31.53 -3.16
CA ASN A 110 -6.15 32.03 -2.42
C ASN A 110 -6.32 31.36 -1.04
N GLY A 111 -6.14 30.04 -0.98
CA GLY A 111 -6.14 29.31 0.29
C GLY A 111 -5.02 29.75 1.23
N SER A 112 -3.82 30.01 0.70
CA SER A 112 -2.70 30.51 1.50
C SER A 112 -2.93 31.92 2.04
N ILE A 113 -3.54 32.82 1.26
CA ILE A 113 -3.90 34.18 1.70
C ILE A 113 -4.93 34.14 2.82
N LYS A 114 -5.95 33.27 2.73
CA LYS A 114 -6.93 33.10 3.80
C LYS A 114 -6.31 32.59 5.09
N ARG A 115 -5.36 31.64 4.99
CA ARG A 115 -4.60 31.17 6.16
C ARG A 115 -3.74 32.29 6.74
N TYR A 116 -3.03 33.05 5.91
CA TYR A 116 -2.26 34.22 6.36
C TYR A 116 -3.15 35.19 7.13
N ALA A 117 -4.29 35.58 6.57
CA ALA A 117 -5.23 36.48 7.23
C ALA A 117 -5.76 35.91 8.55
N HIS A 118 -6.00 34.61 8.63
CA HIS A 118 -6.41 33.98 9.88
C HIS A 118 -5.35 34.06 10.99
N TYR A 119 -4.06 33.91 10.65
CA TYR A 119 -2.98 33.92 11.64
C TYR A 119 -2.43 35.33 11.95
N GLU A 120 -2.50 36.26 11.00
CA GLU A 120 -1.94 37.62 11.11
C GLU A 120 -3.02 38.66 11.43
N GLY A 121 -4.09 38.27 12.14
CA GLY A 121 -5.09 39.21 12.66
C GLY A 121 -5.97 39.87 11.60
N ASN A 122 -6.44 39.11 10.61
CA ASN A 122 -7.26 39.54 9.47
C ASN A 122 -6.58 40.55 8.53
N GLN A 123 -5.24 40.56 8.52
CA GLN A 123 -4.44 41.35 7.59
C GLN A 123 -4.08 40.53 6.35
N TYR A 124 -3.99 41.20 5.20
CA TYR A 124 -3.59 40.58 3.94
C TYR A 124 -2.12 40.90 3.62
N PRO A 125 -1.39 39.97 2.99
CA PRO A 125 0.04 40.17 2.68
C PRO A 125 0.23 41.33 1.70
N GLU A 126 1.33 42.06 1.81
CA GLU A 126 1.64 43.13 0.84
C GLU A 126 2.07 42.54 -0.50
N ARG A 127 2.85 41.45 -0.46
CA ARG A 127 3.33 40.75 -1.64
C ARG A 127 2.99 39.28 -1.54
N LEU A 128 2.71 38.65 -2.68
CA LEU A 128 2.53 37.20 -2.74
C LEU A 128 3.77 36.42 -2.30
N ALA A 129 4.96 37.04 -2.37
CA ALA A 129 6.20 36.45 -1.89
C ALA A 129 6.20 36.23 -0.36
N ASP A 130 5.47 37.05 0.40
CA ASP A 130 5.43 37.00 1.86
C ASP A 130 4.70 35.75 2.38
N LEU A 131 3.93 35.10 1.51
CA LEU A 131 3.28 33.82 1.79
C LEU A 131 4.28 32.66 1.79
N VAL A 132 5.43 32.80 1.14
CA VAL A 132 6.44 31.75 1.00
C VAL A 132 7.54 31.95 2.06
N PRO A 133 7.99 30.90 2.77
CA PRO A 133 7.55 29.51 2.67
C PRO A 133 6.41 29.15 3.64
N ARG A 134 6.08 30.04 4.58
CA ARG A 134 5.30 29.71 5.79
C ARG A 134 3.86 29.28 5.50
N TYR A 135 3.21 29.89 4.51
CA TYR A 135 1.80 29.65 4.18
C TYR A 135 1.60 29.01 2.81
N LEU A 136 2.59 29.15 1.91
CA LEU A 136 2.63 28.58 0.58
C LEU A 136 3.93 27.79 0.39
N HIS A 137 3.81 26.46 0.41
CA HIS A 137 4.92 25.53 0.21
C HIS A 137 5.30 25.44 -1.27
N VAL A 138 6.07 26.41 -1.75
CA VAL A 138 6.63 26.44 -3.11
C VAL A 138 8.14 26.46 -3.02
N LYS A 139 8.82 25.68 -3.87
CA LYS A 139 10.29 25.65 -3.92
C LYS A 139 10.81 27.01 -4.40
N LYS A 140 11.98 27.46 -3.91
CA LYS A 140 12.54 28.79 -4.25
C LYS A 140 12.67 29.04 -5.76
N ASN A 141 12.98 28.00 -6.54
CA ASN A 141 13.06 28.05 -8.00
C ASN A 141 11.71 28.18 -8.73
N GLN A 142 10.60 27.99 -8.02
CA GLN A 142 9.24 28.05 -8.54
C GLN A 142 8.51 29.34 -8.14
N ILE A 143 9.16 30.25 -7.42
CA ILE A 143 8.58 31.54 -7.02
C ILE A 143 8.17 32.38 -8.25
N GLY A 144 8.88 32.26 -9.37
CA GLY A 144 8.50 32.90 -10.63
C GLY A 144 7.12 32.50 -11.17
N LEU A 145 6.55 31.36 -10.73
CA LEU A 145 5.19 30.98 -11.08
C LEU A 145 4.13 31.90 -10.49
N LEU A 146 4.41 32.57 -9.37
CA LEU A 146 3.49 33.55 -8.77
C LEU A 146 3.32 34.77 -9.66
N GLY A 147 4.27 35.08 -10.54
CA GLY A 147 4.15 36.13 -11.56
C GLY A 147 3.06 35.87 -12.61
N LYS A 148 2.52 34.64 -12.68
CA LYS A 148 1.35 34.31 -13.50
C LYS A 148 0.03 34.78 -12.87
N LEU A 149 0.06 35.29 -11.65
CA LEU A 149 -1.08 35.81 -10.92
C LEU A 149 -0.96 37.33 -10.80
N ARG A 150 -2.10 38.02 -10.90
CA ARG A 150 -2.21 39.44 -10.54
C ARG A 150 -2.83 39.51 -9.16
N TYR A 151 -2.07 40.07 -8.23
CA TYR A 151 -2.50 40.34 -6.88
C TYR A 151 -2.52 41.85 -6.67
N ALA A 152 -3.63 42.35 -6.15
CA ALA A 152 -3.75 43.71 -5.65
C ALA A 152 -4.46 43.67 -4.31
N ARG A 153 -3.86 44.31 -3.30
CA ARG A 153 -4.54 44.58 -2.04
C ARG A 153 -5.45 45.78 -2.26
N ASP A 154 -6.75 45.60 -2.06
CA ASP A 154 -7.67 46.74 -2.11
C ASP A 154 -7.59 47.49 -0.77
N PRO A 155 -7.54 48.84 -0.79
CA PRO A 155 -7.54 49.64 0.43
C PRO A 155 -8.91 49.61 1.15
N ASP A 156 -9.96 49.20 0.45
CA ASP A 156 -11.29 49.04 1.00
C ASP A 156 -11.38 47.72 1.82
N PRO A 157 -11.61 47.80 3.15
CA PRO A 157 -11.71 46.61 4.00
C PRO A 157 -12.87 45.68 3.65
N SER A 158 -13.88 46.17 2.91
CA SER A 158 -15.01 45.35 2.44
C SER A 158 -14.63 44.38 1.31
N ILE A 159 -13.58 44.69 0.53
CA ILE A 159 -13.11 43.89 -0.60
C ILE A 159 -11.88 43.06 -0.22
N GLY A 160 -10.98 43.64 0.58
CA GLY A 160 -9.79 43.00 1.16
C GLY A 160 -8.64 42.81 0.16
N TYR A 161 -8.85 41.98 -0.86
CA TYR A 161 -7.87 41.75 -1.93
C TYR A 161 -8.54 41.29 -3.22
N ARG A 162 -7.82 41.43 -4.33
CA ARG A 162 -8.13 40.85 -5.64
C ARG A 162 -6.99 39.98 -6.11
N LEU A 163 -7.32 38.74 -6.44
CA LEU A 163 -6.40 37.78 -7.03
C LEU A 163 -7.01 37.24 -8.33
N SER A 164 -6.31 37.40 -9.45
CA SER A 164 -6.73 36.90 -10.76
C SER A 164 -5.54 36.34 -11.55
N LEU A 165 -5.82 35.71 -12.70
CA LEU A 165 -4.77 35.26 -13.61
C LEU A 165 -4.22 36.44 -14.40
N ALA A 166 -2.89 36.52 -14.54
CA ALA A 166 -2.23 37.62 -15.25
C ALA A 166 -2.54 37.63 -16.74
N HIS A 167 -2.65 36.44 -17.35
CA HIS A 167 -3.03 36.28 -18.74
C HIS A 167 -4.24 35.36 -18.85
N VAL A 168 -5.31 35.85 -19.44
CA VAL A 168 -6.51 35.08 -19.77
C VAL A 168 -6.67 35.10 -21.28
N LYS A 169 -6.83 33.91 -21.90
CA LYS A 169 -7.08 33.83 -23.34
C LYS A 169 -8.39 34.54 -23.69
N LYS A 170 -8.38 35.31 -24.78
CA LYS A 170 -9.57 35.99 -25.30
C LYS A 170 -10.71 34.99 -25.48
N GLY A 171 -11.89 35.31 -24.94
CA GLY A 171 -13.06 34.42 -24.95
C GLY A 171 -13.17 33.45 -23.76
N GLN A 172 -12.20 33.42 -22.84
CA GLN A 172 -12.32 32.67 -21.58
C GLN A 172 -12.78 33.57 -20.43
N MET A 173 -13.58 32.99 -19.51
CA MET A 173 -13.97 33.69 -18.28
C MET A 173 -12.74 33.91 -17.39
N ASN A 174 -12.51 35.17 -17.03
CA ASN A 174 -11.54 35.55 -16.01
C ASN A 174 -12.16 35.34 -14.63
N ILE A 175 -11.38 34.74 -13.74
CA ILE A 175 -11.79 34.45 -12.36
C ILE A 175 -11.02 35.43 -11.47
N THR A 176 -11.76 36.30 -10.79
CA THR A 176 -11.21 37.19 -9.77
C THR A 176 -11.67 36.71 -8.41
N LEU A 177 -10.73 36.30 -7.57
CA LEU A 177 -10.98 35.90 -6.19
C LEU A 177 -10.80 37.11 -5.28
N THR A 178 -11.77 37.33 -4.39
CA THR A 178 -11.72 38.33 -3.33
C THR A 178 -11.95 37.70 -1.97
N ALA A 179 -11.77 38.47 -0.89
CA ALA A 179 -12.07 38.01 0.47
C ALA A 179 -13.53 37.53 0.61
N GLY A 180 -14.46 38.23 -0.03
CA GLY A 180 -15.89 37.94 -0.01
C GLY A 180 -16.38 36.88 -1.00
N GLY A 181 -15.55 36.39 -1.93
CA GLY A 181 -15.97 35.31 -2.83
C GLY A 181 -15.31 35.31 -4.22
N VAL A 182 -15.95 34.61 -5.16
CA VAL A 182 -15.49 34.47 -6.55
C VAL A 182 -16.32 35.37 -7.45
N ARG A 183 -15.66 36.23 -8.23
CA ARG A 183 -16.28 37.04 -9.28
C ARG A 183 -15.82 36.56 -10.65
N TYR A 184 -16.77 36.35 -11.54
CA TYR A 184 -16.52 35.98 -12.93
C TYR A 184 -16.68 37.22 -13.80
N SER A 185 -15.70 37.48 -14.66
CA SER A 185 -15.78 38.52 -15.68
C SER A 185 -15.36 37.97 -17.02
N LEU A 186 -15.88 38.55 -18.11
CA LEU A 186 -15.41 38.24 -19.45
C LEU A 186 -13.95 38.69 -19.56
N GLY A 187 -13.04 37.75 -19.86
CA GLY A 187 -11.64 38.07 -20.05
C GLY A 187 -11.47 39.00 -21.25
N GLN A 188 -11.21 40.28 -20.99
CA GLN A 188 -10.65 41.20 -21.97
C GLN A 188 -9.22 40.74 -22.24
N GLY A 189 -9.06 39.79 -23.17
CA GLY A 189 -7.75 39.34 -23.60
C GLY A 189 -7.05 40.46 -24.38
N GLU A 190 -5.85 40.84 -23.97
CA GLU A 190 -4.89 41.48 -24.88
C GLU A 190 -4.50 40.44 -25.92
N GLY A 191 -5.06 40.60 -27.13
CA GLY A 191 -4.60 39.89 -28.30
C GLY A 191 -3.40 40.62 -28.87
N THR A 192 -2.24 40.01 -28.80
CA THR A 192 -1.19 40.19 -29.80
C THR A 192 -1.37 39.14 -30.88
#